data_AF-A0A182EVS4-F1
#
_entry.id   AF-A0A182EVS4-F1
#
_cell.length_a   1.000
_cell.length_b   1.000
_cell.length_c   1.000
_cell.angle_alpha   90.00
_cell.angle_beta   90.00
_cell.angle_gamma   90.00
#
_symmetry.space_group_name_H-M   'P 1'
#
loop_
_entity.id
_entity.type
_entity.pdbx_description
1 polymer ?
#
loop_
_entity_poly.entity_id
_entity_poly.type
_entity_poly.pdbx_seq_one_letter_code
_entity_poly.pdbx_strand_id
1 'polypeptide(L)'
;MEDLTAVVKEIADLPNSYHRRRINDVAKRARNVRIHSYVMDEIMKRKLFFSITLTAPDTETEPKKLRNVYRDLAASRRIVLNDFPDPELFHKKAKKTNAKDWARIDFKLDKLLNSFIENDIGPILKAVMNEKECKINFPVPKKVPLPE
;
A
#
# COMPACT_ATOMS: atom_id res chain seq x y z
N MET A 1 16.23 -30.76 9.87
CA MET A 1 15.92 -31.42 8.57
C MET A 1 14.53 -31.03 8.08
N GLU A 2 13.55 -30.90 9.00
CA GLU A 2 12.19 -30.44 8.73
C GLU A 2 12.12 -29.00 8.19
N ASP A 3 12.88 -28.07 8.78
CA ASP A 3 12.93 -26.67 8.33
C ASP A 3 13.45 -26.51 6.89
N LEU A 4 14.47 -27.29 6.50
CA LEU A 4 15.03 -27.25 5.15
C LEU A 4 13.99 -27.72 4.12
N THR A 5 13.26 -28.79 4.44
CA THR A 5 12.20 -29.32 3.58
C THR A 5 11.05 -28.31 3.43
N ALA A 6 10.68 -27.63 4.51
CA ALA A 6 9.65 -26.59 4.48
C ALA A 6 10.06 -25.41 3.59
N VAL A 7 11.29 -24.91 3.74
CA VAL A 7 11.83 -23.80 2.92
C VAL A 7 11.93 -24.20 1.44
N VAL A 8 12.44 -25.39 1.14
CA VAL A 8 12.54 -25.87 -0.25
C VAL A 8 11.16 -25.99 -0.89
N LYS A 9 10.16 -26.46 -0.14
CA LYS A 9 8.76 -26.53 -0.60
C LYS A 9 8.19 -25.13 -0.87
N GLU A 10 8.44 -24.17 0.00
CA GLU A 10 7.99 -22.78 -0.20
C GLU A 10 8.64 -22.14 -1.43
N ILE A 11 9.94 -22.36 -1.63
CA ILE A 11 10.67 -21.87 -2.80
C ILE A 11 10.12 -22.52 -4.09
N ALA A 12 9.88 -23.83 -4.07
CA ALA A 12 9.30 -24.54 -5.21
C ALA A 12 7.88 -24.06 -5.53
N ASP A 13 7.12 -23.61 -4.54
CA ASP A 13 5.75 -23.09 -4.71
C ASP A 13 5.69 -21.59 -5.08
N LEU A 14 6.83 -20.92 -5.24
CA LEU A 14 6.88 -19.50 -5.62
C LEU A 14 6.08 -19.18 -6.89
N PRO A 15 6.12 -20.01 -7.96
CA PRO A 15 5.38 -19.71 -9.19
C PRO A 15 3.87 -19.81 -9.00
N ASN A 16 3.37 -20.77 -8.22
CA ASN A 16 1.93 -20.91 -7.93
C ASN A 16 1.41 -19.79 -7.02
N SER A 17 2.26 -19.30 -6.12
CA SER A 17 1.90 -18.21 -5.20
C SER A 17 2.13 -16.81 -5.77
N TYR A 18 2.72 -16.68 -6.97
CA TYR A 18 3.10 -15.38 -7.56
C TYR A 18 1.89 -14.46 -7.79
N HIS A 19 0.89 -14.93 -8.54
CA HIS A 19 -0.29 -14.12 -8.88
C HIS A 19 -1.05 -13.69 -7.62
N ARG A 20 -1.22 -14.60 -6.65
CA ARG A 20 -1.84 -14.30 -5.35
C ARG A 20 -1.10 -13.19 -4.60
N ARG A 21 0.23 -13.28 -4.51
CA ARG A 21 1.06 -12.25 -3.86
C ARG A 21 0.96 -10.92 -4.59
N ARG A 22 0.99 -10.94 -5.92
CA ARG A 22 0.91 -9.74 -6.74
C ARG A 22 -0.41 -9.00 -6.56
N ILE A 23 -1.54 -9.72 -6.53
CA ILE A 23 -2.85 -9.11 -6.28
C ILE A 23 -2.92 -8.53 -4.87
N ASN A 24 -2.40 -9.23 -3.86
CA ASN A 24 -2.35 -8.72 -2.50
C ASN A 24 -1.55 -7.41 -2.41
N ASP A 25 -0.40 -7.34 -3.09
CA ASP A 25 0.40 -6.11 -3.15
C ASP A 25 -0.35 -4.96 -3.83
N VAL A 26 -1.06 -5.24 -4.93
CA VAL A 26 -1.91 -4.24 -5.59
C VAL A 26 -3.02 -3.77 -4.65
N ALA A 27 -3.69 -4.69 -3.95
CA ALA A 27 -4.73 -4.37 -2.98
C ALA A 27 -4.21 -3.48 -1.84
N LYS A 28 -3.03 -3.79 -1.29
CA LYS A 28 -2.36 -2.97 -0.27
C LYS A 28 -2.01 -1.59 -0.82
N ARG A 29 -1.45 -1.51 -2.04
CA ARG A 29 -1.12 -0.22 -2.67
C ARG A 29 -2.35 0.63 -2.93
N ALA A 30 -3.43 0.04 -3.43
CA ALA A 30 -4.69 0.74 -3.67
C ALA A 30 -5.24 1.35 -2.38
N ARG A 31 -5.25 0.59 -1.28
CA ARG A 31 -5.61 1.10 0.05
C ARG A 31 -4.70 2.24 0.51
N ASN A 32 -3.38 2.10 0.35
CA ASN A 32 -2.43 3.13 0.73
C ASN A 32 -2.62 4.42 -0.09
N VAL A 33 -2.87 4.31 -1.40
CA VAL A 33 -3.16 5.46 -2.27
C VAL A 33 -4.43 6.16 -1.83
N ARG A 34 -5.48 5.42 -1.48
CA ARG A 34 -6.73 5.98 -0.96
C ARG A 34 -6.52 6.75 0.35
N ILE A 35 -5.78 6.18 1.29
CA ILE A 35 -5.49 6.88 2.55
C ILE A 35 -4.66 8.13 2.28
N HIS A 36 -3.64 8.02 1.42
CA HIS A 36 -2.80 9.15 1.05
C HIS A 36 -3.60 10.27 0.37
N SER A 37 -4.54 9.94 -0.51
CA SER A 37 -5.39 10.93 -1.17
C SER A 37 -6.26 11.67 -0.15
N TYR A 38 -6.85 10.99 0.85
CA TYR A 38 -7.62 11.65 1.91
C TYR A 38 -6.78 12.59 2.76
N VAL A 39 -5.56 12.17 3.11
CA VAL A 39 -4.62 13.03 3.84
C VAL A 39 -4.30 14.28 3.04
N MET A 40 -3.96 14.13 1.75
CA MET A 40 -3.65 15.26 0.87
C MET A 40 -4.84 16.18 0.68
N ASP A 41 -6.05 15.63 0.51
CA ASP A 41 -7.28 16.41 0.36
C ASP A 41 -7.57 17.25 1.60
N GLU A 42 -7.40 16.71 2.80
CA GLU A 42 -7.58 17.48 4.04
C GLU A 42 -6.52 18.56 4.25
N ILE A 43 -5.25 18.27 3.91
CA ILE A 43 -4.19 19.27 3.90
C ILE A 43 -4.55 20.43 2.95
N MET A 44 -5.01 20.10 1.73
CA MET A 44 -5.37 21.09 0.72
C MET A 44 -6.64 21.88 1.07
N LYS A 45 -7.63 21.24 1.70
CA LYS A 45 -8.84 21.91 2.21
C LYS A 45 -8.51 22.95 3.27
N ARG A 46 -7.63 22.62 4.23
CA ARG A 46 -7.21 23.56 5.28
C ARG A 46 -6.47 24.78 4.71
N LYS A 47 -5.84 24.67 3.54
CA LYS A 47 -5.14 25.78 2.86
C LYS A 47 -6.01 26.70 2.01
N LEU A 48 -7.13 26.23 1.46
CA LEU A 48 -8.05 27.08 0.70
C LEU A 48 -8.58 28.28 1.53
N PHE A 49 -8.50 28.21 2.86
CA PHE A 49 -8.89 29.29 3.77
C PHE A 49 -7.80 30.35 4.03
N PHE A 50 -6.51 30.12 3.70
CA PHE A 50 -5.39 31.00 4.12
C PHE A 50 -4.40 31.41 3.00
N SER A 51 -4.79 31.30 1.73
CA SER A 51 -4.13 31.79 0.49
C SER A 51 -2.65 31.43 0.20
N ILE A 52 -1.87 30.92 1.15
CA ILE A 52 -0.44 30.61 0.96
C ILE A 52 -0.24 29.09 0.86
N THR A 53 -0.31 28.56 -0.36
CA THR A 53 -0.02 27.15 -0.66
C THR A 53 1.46 26.80 -0.50
N LEU A 54 2.38 27.76 -0.67
CA LEU A 54 3.82 27.53 -0.63
C LEU A 54 4.37 27.03 0.72
N THR A 55 3.74 27.39 1.84
CA THR A 55 4.18 27.00 3.19
C THR A 55 3.50 25.73 3.70
N ALA A 56 2.64 25.09 2.89
CA ALA A 56 1.93 23.88 3.27
C ALA A 56 2.82 22.71 3.70
N PRO A 57 3.99 22.46 3.08
CA PRO A 57 4.92 21.44 3.54
C PRO A 57 5.43 21.72 4.95
N ASP A 58 5.66 22.98 5.30
CA ASP A 58 6.19 23.35 6.62
C ASP A 58 5.13 23.38 7.72
N THR A 59 3.90 23.82 7.40
CA THR A 59 2.89 24.05 8.44
C THR A 59 1.87 22.92 8.58
N GLU A 60 1.34 22.37 7.49
CA GLU A 60 0.22 21.42 7.54
C GLU A 60 0.70 19.97 7.66
N THR A 61 1.89 19.70 7.13
CA THR A 61 2.51 18.38 7.24
C THR A 61 3.36 18.24 8.49
N GLU A 62 3.40 19.26 9.36
CA GLU A 62 4.09 19.22 10.65
C GLU A 62 3.58 18.02 11.48
N PRO A 63 4.45 17.14 12.02
CA PRO A 63 4.04 15.86 12.60
C PRO A 63 2.94 15.95 13.67
N LYS A 64 2.98 16.97 14.55
CA LYS A 64 1.96 17.16 15.59
C LYS A 64 0.58 17.48 15.01
N LYS A 65 0.51 18.35 13.99
CA LYS A 65 -0.74 18.70 13.31
C LYS A 65 -1.23 17.58 12.43
N LEU A 66 -0.31 16.90 11.75
CA LEU A 66 -0.61 15.76 10.88
C LEU A 66 -1.22 14.60 11.66
N ARG A 67 -0.77 14.35 12.90
CA ARG A 67 -1.42 13.38 13.81
C ARG A 67 -2.87 13.76 14.13
N ASN A 68 -3.21 15.05 14.23
CA ASN A 68 -4.59 15.48 14.39
C ASN A 68 -5.42 15.19 13.14
N VAL A 69 -4.88 15.52 11.95
CA VAL A 69 -5.51 15.18 10.66
C VAL A 69 -5.81 13.68 10.58
N TYR A 70 -4.87 12.82 11.01
CA TYR A 70 -5.07 11.36 11.00
C TYR A 70 -6.17 10.90 11.94
N ARG A 71 -6.30 11.51 13.14
CA ARG A 71 -7.40 11.19 14.06
C ARG A 71 -8.75 11.57 13.49
N ASP A 72 -8.86 12.75 12.88
CA ASP A 72 -10.09 13.23 12.26
C ASP A 72 -10.50 12.33 11.07
N LEU A 73 -9.52 11.95 10.24
CA LEU A 73 -9.74 11.05 9.11
C LEU A 73 -10.07 9.62 9.54
N ALA A 74 -9.41 9.10 10.58
CA ALA A 74 -9.68 7.77 11.12
C ALA A 74 -11.15 7.65 11.56
N ALA A 75 -11.67 8.65 12.27
CA ALA A 75 -13.06 8.68 12.71
C ALA A 75 -14.04 8.85 11.55
N SER A 76 -13.82 9.84 10.68
CA SER A 76 -14.76 10.19 9.61
C SER A 76 -14.81 9.17 8.46
N ARG A 77 -13.68 8.53 8.14
CA ARG A 77 -13.55 7.57 7.03
C ARG A 77 -13.44 6.11 7.49
N ARG A 78 -13.53 5.85 8.81
CA ARG A 78 -13.40 4.52 9.42
C ARG A 78 -12.09 3.81 9.03
N ILE A 79 -10.98 4.53 9.13
CA ILE A 79 -9.63 4.04 8.81
C ILE A 79 -8.88 3.73 10.10
N VAL A 80 -8.15 2.63 10.15
CA VAL A 80 -7.32 2.27 11.31
C VAL A 80 -6.12 3.21 11.38
N LEU A 81 -5.83 3.75 12.57
CA LEU A 81 -4.72 4.70 12.76
C LEU A 81 -3.36 4.17 12.29
N ASN A 82 -3.12 2.87 12.43
CA ASN A 82 -1.88 2.22 12.02
C ASN A 82 -1.71 2.10 10.49
N ASP A 83 -2.77 2.30 9.71
CA ASP A 83 -2.70 2.28 8.25
C ASP A 83 -2.21 3.62 7.67
N PHE A 84 -2.16 4.68 8.49
CA PHE A 84 -1.62 5.97 8.07
C PHE A 84 -0.09 5.93 7.96
N PRO A 85 0.49 6.71 7.03
CA PRO A 85 1.94 6.79 6.92
C PRO A 85 2.56 7.45 8.16
N ASP A 86 3.81 7.12 8.45
CA ASP A 86 4.57 7.75 9.52
C ASP A 86 4.60 9.29 9.35
N PRO A 87 4.10 10.08 10.32
CA PRO A 87 3.99 11.53 10.19
C PRO A 87 5.32 12.24 9.91
N GLU A 88 6.39 11.76 10.55
CA GLU A 88 7.74 12.31 10.44
C GLU A 88 8.33 12.06 9.04
N LEU A 89 8.19 10.84 8.52
CA LEU A 89 8.59 10.50 7.16
C LEU A 89 7.73 11.22 6.11
N PHE A 90 6.43 11.36 6.36
CA PHE A 90 5.52 12.11 5.49
C PHE A 90 5.97 13.56 5.38
N HIS A 91 6.21 14.23 6.52
CA HIS A 91 6.69 15.61 6.57
C HIS A 91 7.99 15.80 5.78
N LYS A 92 8.97 14.91 6.02
CA LYS A 92 10.26 14.94 5.34
C LYS A 92 10.14 14.78 3.82
N LYS A 93 9.18 13.98 3.35
CA LYS A 93 8.92 13.80 1.91
C LYS A 93 8.14 14.97 1.33
N ALA A 94 7.15 15.50 2.03
CA ALA A 94 6.35 16.64 1.59
C ALA A 94 7.23 17.88 1.33
N LYS A 95 8.21 18.13 2.20
CA LYS A 95 9.21 19.22 2.06
C LYS A 95 10.05 19.14 0.79
N LYS A 96 10.13 17.98 0.14
CA LYS A 96 10.85 17.79 -1.14
C LYS A 96 9.99 18.05 -2.37
N THR A 97 8.71 18.33 -2.17
CA THR A 97 7.74 18.56 -3.25
C THR A 97 7.32 20.03 -3.27
N ASN A 98 6.83 20.49 -4.42
CA ASN A 98 6.28 21.83 -4.56
C ASN A 98 4.77 21.80 -4.28
N ALA A 99 4.35 22.52 -3.25
CA ALA A 99 2.95 22.53 -2.82
C ALA A 99 1.99 23.21 -3.80
N LYS A 100 2.50 23.96 -4.78
CA LYS A 100 1.68 24.47 -5.89
C LYS A 100 1.16 23.36 -6.81
N ASP A 101 1.86 22.23 -6.84
CA ASP A 101 1.52 21.09 -7.70
C ASP A 101 0.60 20.09 -6.98
N TRP A 102 0.25 20.36 -5.72
CA TRP A 102 -0.66 19.51 -4.96
C TRP A 102 -2.10 19.73 -5.43
N ALA A 103 -2.84 18.63 -5.55
CA ALA A 103 -4.22 18.63 -5.99
C ALA A 103 -5.14 18.08 -4.90
N ARG A 104 -6.38 18.57 -4.89
CA ARG A 104 -7.47 17.92 -4.16
C ARG A 104 -7.84 16.60 -4.84
N ILE A 105 -8.63 15.80 -4.14
CA ILE A 105 -9.20 14.59 -4.73
C ILE A 105 -10.09 14.94 -5.92
N ASP A 106 -9.90 14.19 -7.01
CA ASP A 106 -10.90 14.06 -8.07
C ASP A 106 -11.92 12.99 -7.66
N PHE A 107 -13.18 13.40 -7.48
CA PHE A 107 -14.28 12.53 -7.08
C PHE A 107 -14.52 11.36 -8.03
N LYS A 108 -14.25 11.52 -9.33
CA LYS A 108 -14.41 10.44 -10.30
C LYS A 108 -13.34 9.37 -10.08
N LEU A 109 -12.10 9.78 -9.88
CA LEU A 109 -10.98 8.86 -9.62
C LEU A 109 -11.11 8.17 -8.26
N ASP A 110 -11.56 8.89 -7.22
CA ASP A 110 -11.83 8.30 -5.90
C ASP A 110 -12.95 7.25 -5.97
N LYS A 111 -14.03 7.54 -6.70
CA LYS A 111 -15.11 6.57 -6.91
C LYS A 111 -14.62 5.30 -7.63
N LEU A 112 -13.78 5.46 -8.66
CA LEU A 112 -13.19 4.32 -9.36
C LEU A 112 -12.26 3.50 -8.45
N LEU A 113 -11.41 4.16 -7.65
CA LEU A 113 -10.52 3.49 -6.72
C LEU A 113 -11.31 2.73 -5.64
N ASN A 114 -12.38 3.32 -5.09
CA ASN A 114 -13.24 2.65 -4.13
C ASN A 114 -13.96 1.45 -4.74
N SER A 115 -14.53 1.62 -5.94
CA SER A 115 -15.15 0.49 -6.67
C SER A 115 -14.16 -0.64 -6.93
N PHE A 116 -12.94 -0.32 -7.32
CA PHE A 116 -11.89 -1.31 -7.53
C PHE A 116 -11.58 -2.09 -6.24
N ILE A 117 -11.40 -1.38 -5.13
CA ILE A 117 -11.08 -2.00 -3.83
C ILE A 117 -12.22 -2.88 -3.32
N GLU A 118 -13.46 -2.44 -3.49
CA GLU A 118 -14.64 -3.08 -2.90
C GLU A 118 -15.19 -4.21 -3.78
N ASN A 119 -15.22 -4.02 -5.10
CA ASN A 119 -15.94 -4.89 -6.02
C ASN A 119 -15.03 -5.75 -6.89
N ASP A 120 -13.86 -5.24 -7.31
CA ASP A 120 -13.05 -5.90 -8.35
C ASP A 120 -11.99 -6.85 -7.75
N ILE A 121 -11.38 -6.50 -6.61
CA ILE A 121 -10.32 -7.31 -5.99
C ILE A 121 -10.80 -8.71 -5.61
N GLY A 122 -12.02 -8.85 -5.09
CA GLY A 122 -12.57 -10.13 -4.64
C GLY A 122 -12.69 -11.15 -5.79
N PRO A 123 -13.40 -10.83 -6.88
CA PRO A 123 -13.48 -11.65 -8.08
C PRO A 123 -12.11 -11.98 -8.68
N ILE A 124 -11.19 -11.01 -8.75
CA ILE A 124 -9.84 -11.21 -9.29
C ILE A 124 -9.07 -12.21 -8.42
N LEU A 125 -9.13 -12.08 -7.10
CA LEU A 125 -8.49 -13.01 -6.17
C LEU A 125 -9.09 -14.42 -6.29
N LYS A 126 -10.42 -14.53 -6.44
CA LYS A 126 -11.10 -15.81 -6.66
C LYS A 126 -10.65 -16.47 -7.96
N ALA A 127 -10.50 -15.69 -9.04
CA ALA A 127 -10.00 -16.22 -10.31
C ALA A 127 -8.58 -16.79 -10.15
N VAL A 128 -7.70 -16.07 -9.46
CA VAL A 128 -6.32 -16.52 -9.22
C VAL A 128 -6.22 -17.72 -8.29
N MET A 129 -7.10 -17.85 -7.29
CA MET A 129 -7.13 -19.06 -6.45
C MET A 129 -7.56 -20.31 -7.22
N ASN A 130 -8.22 -20.15 -8.37
CA ASN A 130 -8.65 -21.25 -9.24
C ASN A 130 -7.70 -21.46 -10.43
N GLU A 131 -6.57 -20.74 -10.50
CA GLU A 131 -5.55 -20.97 -11.53
C GLU A 131 -4.95 -22.37 -11.38
N LYS A 132 -4.62 -22.98 -12.52
CA LYS A 132 -3.99 -24.30 -12.53
C LYS A 132 -2.58 -24.19 -11.98
N GLU A 133 -2.27 -25.00 -10.98
CA GLU A 133 -0.92 -25.06 -10.41
C GLU A 133 0.10 -25.57 -11.45
N CYS A 134 1.21 -24.86 -11.54
CA CYS A 134 2.40 -25.30 -12.26
C CYS A 134 3.09 -26.40 -11.45
N LYS A 135 3.08 -27.63 -11.99
CA LYS A 135 3.84 -28.74 -11.41
C LYS A 135 5.32 -28.58 -11.75
N ILE A 136 6.11 -28.18 -10.75
CA ILE A 136 7.56 -28.11 -10.89
C ILE A 136 8.16 -29.41 -10.37
N ASN A 137 8.64 -30.24 -11.29
CA ASN A 137 9.42 -31.42 -10.91
C ASN A 137 10.84 -30.95 -10.57
N PHE A 138 11.10 -30.68 -9.28
CA PHE A 138 12.46 -30.40 -8.82
C PHE A 138 13.12 -31.68 -8.32
N PRO A 139 14.07 -32.28 -9.06
CA PRO A 139 14.87 -33.36 -8.52
C PRO A 139 15.79 -32.77 -7.45
N VAL A 140 15.60 -33.19 -6.19
CA VAL A 140 16.51 -32.82 -5.10
C VAL A 140 17.91 -33.31 -5.47
N PRO A 141 18.94 -32.44 -5.58
CA PRO A 141 20.29 -32.87 -5.85
C PRO A 141 20.71 -33.87 -4.78
N LYS A 142 21.11 -35.08 -5.18
CA LYS A 142 21.68 -36.06 -4.25
C LYS A 142 22.91 -35.41 -3.62
N LYS A 143 23.03 -35.48 -2.29
CA LYS A 143 24.21 -34.99 -1.56
C LYS A 143 25.46 -35.56 -2.24
N VAL A 144 26.26 -34.70 -2.86
CA VAL A 144 27.60 -35.07 -3.33
C VAL A 144 28.44 -35.20 -2.06
N PRO A 145 29.09 -36.35 -1.80
CA PRO A 145 30.00 -36.48 -0.67
C PRO A 145 31.09 -35.41 -0.76
N LEU A 146 31.42 -34.78 0.37
CA LEU A 146 32.56 -33.86 0.43
C LEU A 146 33.84 -34.66 0.11
N PRO A 147 34.77 -34.12 -0.71
CA PRO A 147 36.03 -34.77 -0.99
C PRO A 147 36.85 -34.91 0.30
N GLU A 148 37.55 -36.06 0.43
CA GLU A 148 38.45 -36.40 1.54
C GLU A 148 39.62 -35.41 1.67
#